data_AF-A0A073K3H2-F1
#
_entry.id   AF-A0A073K3H2-F1
#
_cell.length_a   1.000
_cell.length_b   1.000
_cell.length_c   1.000
_cell.angle_alpha   90.00
_cell.angle_beta   90.00
_cell.angle_gamma   90.00
#
_symmetry.space_group_name_H-M   'P 1'
#
loop_
_entity.id
_entity.type
_entity.pdbx_description
1 polymer ?
#
loop_
_entity_poly.entity_id
_entity_poly.type
_entity_poly.pdbx_seq_one_letter_code
_entity_poly.pdbx_strand_id
1 'polypeptide(L)' 'MEKKCYSCGCEEFQIGTIATHTENEVMIFTQALAEVQVCVKCGAILTITGEHPHYKRVKEQY' A
#
# COMPACT_ATOMS: atom_id res chain seq x y z
N MET A 1 19.93 -12.33 -6.03
CA MET A 1 19.69 -11.18 -5.15
C MET A 1 18.92 -11.70 -3.96
N GLU A 2 19.53 -11.73 -2.78
CA GLU A 2 18.87 -12.18 -1.55
C GLU A 2 17.71 -11.22 -1.23
N LYS A 3 16.49 -11.76 -1.10
CA LYS A 3 15.32 -10.96 -0.68
C LYS A 3 15.43 -10.76 0.83
N LYS A 4 16.16 -9.73 1.25
CA LYS A 4 16.31 -9.31 2.65
C LYS A 4 15.66 -7.95 2.84
N CYS A 5 15.06 -7.73 4.01
CA CYS A 5 14.59 -6.42 4.40
C CYS A 5 15.78 -5.47 4.50
N TYR A 6 15.77 -4.36 3.77
CA TYR A 6 16.85 -3.37 3.82
C TYR A 6 16.97 -2.67 5.19
N SER A 7 15.91 -2.68 6.00
CA SER A 7 15.88 -2.00 7.29
C SER A 7 16.41 -2.88 8.42
N CYS A 8 15.91 -4.12 8.53
CA CYS A 8 16.24 -5.01 9.67
C CYS A 8 16.97 -6.30 9.27
N GLY A 9 17.23 -6.52 7.97
CA GLY A 9 17.92 -7.70 7.45
C GLY A 9 17.11 -8.99 7.41
N CYS A 10 15.83 -8.97 7.84
CA CYS A 10 15.00 -10.17 7.89
C CYS A 10 14.50 -10.64 6.52
N GLU A 11 14.27 -11.94 6.42
CA GLU A 11 13.84 -12.63 5.19
C GLU A 11 12.33 -12.98 5.21
N GLU A 12 11.66 -12.67 6.32
CA GLU A 12 10.23 -12.89 6.51
C GLU A 12 9.41 -11.68 6.06
N PHE A 13 8.54 -11.92 5.09
CA PHE A 13 7.69 -10.90 4.46
C PHE A 13 6.24 -11.34 4.43
N GLN A 14 5.36 -10.39 4.63
CA GLN A 14 3.93 -10.52 4.39
C GLN A 14 3.58 -9.80 3.09
N ILE A 15 2.73 -10.44 2.28
CA ILE A 15 2.14 -9.81 1.11
C ILE A 15 0.72 -9.42 1.49
N GLY A 16 0.40 -8.14 1.31
CA GLY A 16 -0.94 -7.59 1.53
C GLY A 16 -1.42 -6.82 0.31
N THR A 17 -2.66 -6.40 0.33
CA THR A 17 -3.22 -5.49 -0.68
C THR A 17 -3.60 -4.16 -0.03
N ILE A 18 -3.32 -3.07 -0.73
CA ILE A 18 -3.74 -1.73 -0.34
C ILE A 18 -4.97 -1.39 -1.20
N ALA A 19 -6.03 -0.94 -0.53
CA ALA A 19 -7.22 -0.41 -1.16
C ALA A 19 -7.38 1.07 -0.81
N THR A 20 -8.01 1.84 -1.70
CA THR A 20 -8.41 3.21 -1.36
C THR A 20 -9.59 3.16 -0.41
N HIS A 21 -9.51 3.95 0.66
CA HIS A 21 -10.65 4.24 1.53
C HIS A 21 -11.11 5.67 1.25
N THR A 22 -12.23 5.82 0.55
CA THR A 22 -12.88 7.13 0.37
C THR A 22 -14.08 7.21 1.28
N GLU A 23 -13.99 8.06 2.31
CA GLU A 23 -15.01 8.23 3.35
C GLU A 23 -16.16 9.20 2.97
N ASN A 24 -16.17 9.72 1.75
CA ASN A 24 -17.27 10.55 1.23
C ASN A 24 -18.31 9.69 0.49
N GLU A 25 -19.38 9.36 1.22
CA GLU A 25 -20.71 8.96 0.73
C GLU A 25 -20.79 7.66 -0.11
N VAL A 26 -21.09 6.56 0.59
CA VAL A 26 -21.82 5.37 0.08
C VAL A 26 -21.38 4.81 -1.28
N MET A 27 -20.07 4.61 -1.47
CA MET A 27 -19.57 3.62 -2.42
C MET A 27 -18.38 2.90 -1.81
N ILE A 28 -18.66 1.82 -1.05
CA ILE A 28 -17.65 0.85 -0.63
C ILE A 28 -17.28 0.00 -1.84
N PHE A 29 -16.61 0.60 -2.82
CA PHE A 29 -15.85 -0.12 -3.83
C PHE A 29 -14.42 -0.22 -3.33
N THR A 30 -14.13 -1.24 -2.52
CA THR A 30 -12.77 -1.61 -2.14
C THR A 30 -12.06 -2.17 -3.37
N GLN A 31 -11.66 -1.30 -4.30
CA GLN A 31 -10.78 -1.70 -5.38
C GLN A 31 -9.38 -1.90 -4.78
N ALA A 32 -8.90 -3.13 -4.77
CA ALA A 32 -7.51 -3.43 -4.44
C ALA A 32 -6.64 -2.83 -5.56
N LEU A 33 -5.88 -1.79 -5.22
CA LEU A 33 -5.14 -0.99 -6.19
C LEU A 33 -3.69 -1.42 -6.30
N ALA A 34 -3.12 -1.96 -5.22
CA ALA A 34 -1.75 -2.45 -5.23
C ALA A 34 -1.52 -3.60 -4.26
N GLU A 35 -0.67 -4.54 -4.66
CA GLU A 35 -0.03 -5.49 -3.77
C GLU A 35 1.17 -4.82 -3.09
N VAL A 36 1.30 -5.02 -1.79
CA VAL A 36 2.39 -4.48 -0.98
C VAL A 36 3.11 -5.62 -0.28
N GLN A 37 4.44 -5.62 -0.35
CA GLN A 37 5.27 -6.52 0.44
C GLN A 37 5.82 -5.77 1.66
N VAL A 38 5.56 -6.30 2.85
CA VAL A 38 5.93 -5.70 4.12
C VAL A 38 6.79 -6.67 4.91
N CYS A 39 7.85 -6.18 5.55
CA CYS A 39 8.63 -6.99 6.48
C CYS A 39 7.87 -7.21 7.79
N VAL A 40 7.71 -8.47 8.18
CA VAL A 40 6.95 -8.86 9.39
C VAL A 40 7.58 -8.28 10.66
N LYS A 41 8.92 -8.22 10.71
CA LYS A 41 9.63 -7.80 11.93
C LYS A 41 9.59 -6.30 12.18
N CYS A 42 9.75 -5.48 11.12
CA CYS A 42 9.91 -4.03 11.26
C CYS A 42 8.80 -3.21 10.61
N GLY A 43 7.88 -3.85 9.88
CA GLY A 43 6.81 -3.16 9.16
C GLY A 43 7.30 -2.38 7.92
N ALA A 44 8.58 -2.50 7.53
CA ALA A 44 9.10 -1.78 6.38
C ALA A 44 8.47 -2.29 5.07
N ILE A 45 7.98 -1.36 4.25
CA ILE A 45 7.48 -1.65 2.91
C ILE A 45 8.67 -1.84 1.96
N LEU A 46 8.66 -2.96 1.24
CA LEU A 46 9.74 -3.39 0.35
C LEU A 46 9.40 -3.14 -1.10
N THR A 47 8.17 -3.47 -1.48
CA THR A 47 7.66 -3.30 -2.83
C THR A 47 6.18 -2.93 -2.77
N ILE A 48 5.76 -2.09 -3.71
CA ILE A 48 4.36 -1.80 -3.99
C ILE A 48 4.19 -2.03 -5.49
N THR A 49 3.33 -2.98 -5.85
CA THR A 49 3.06 -3.39 -7.22
C THR A 49 1.58 -3.14 -7.51
N GLY A 50 1.28 -2.16 -8.35
CA GLY A 50 -0.09 -1.83 -8.74
C GLY A 50 -0.25 -0.38 -9.12
N GLU A 51 -1.49 0.02 -9.41
CA GLU A 51 -1.83 1.41 -9.70
C GLU A 51 -1.80 2.20 -8.40
N HIS A 52 -0.84 3.12 -8.29
CA HIS A 52 -0.85 4.11 -7.22
C HIS A 52 -1.80 5.23 -7.66
N PRO A 53 -3.01 5.37 -7.07
CA PRO A 53 -3.88 6.47 -7.45
C PRO A 53 -3.13 7.77 -7.14
N HIS A 54 -2.93 8.59 -8.16
CA HIS A 54 -2.44 9.94 -7.97
C HIS A 54 -3.40 10.64 -7.02
N TYR A 55 -2.92 11.05 -5.86
CA TYR A 55 -3.66 11.90 -4.93
C TYR A 55 -3.94 13.24 -5.64
N LYS A 56 -5.08 13.33 -6.33
CA LYS A 56 -5.64 14.62 -6.69
C LYS A 56 -6.32 15.13 -5.43
N ARG A 57 -5.68 16.10 -4.77
CA ARG A 57 -6.37 16.98 -3.85
C ARG A 57 -7.50 17.63 -4.66
N VAL A 58 -8.72 17.09 -4.60
CA VAL A 58 -9.90 17.79 -5.10
C VAL A 58 -9.96 19.05 -4.28
N LYS A 59 -9.60 20.18 -4.90
CA LYS A 59 -9.83 21.48 -4.29
C LYS A 59 -11.34 21.58 -4.17
N GLU A 60 -11.82 21.49 -2.93
CA GLU A 60 -13.13 21.99 -2.53
C GLU A 60 -13.24 23.41 -3.10
N GLN A 61 -14.01 23.57 -4.17
CA GLN A 61 -14.25 24.85 -4.82
C GLN A 61 -15.60 25.32 -4.29
N TYR A 62 -15.52 26.26 -3.35
CA TYR A 62 -16.61 27.04 -2.79
C TYR A 62 -17.51 27.66 -3.86
#